data_AF-A0A2V8LYR1-F1
#
_entry.id   AF-A0A2V8LYR1-F1
#
_cell.length_a   1.000
_cell.length_b   1.000
_cell.length_c   1.000
_cell.angle_alpha   90.00
_cell.angle_beta   90.00
_cell.angle_gamma   90.00
#
_symmetry.space_group_name_H-M   'P 1'
#
loop_
_entity.id
_entity.type
_entity.pdbx_description
1 polymer ?
#
loop_
_entity_poly.entity_id
_entity_poly.type
_entity_poly.pdbx_seq_one_letter_code
_entity_poly.pdbx_strand_id
1 'polypeptide(L)' 'MAVQTIPDRVLAEHPEMAPVFEALIEYSEGREIKTRCPRCDHRLVVTDLPEVGSRWVTCDSGCTSYHEKYQPESSQVA' A
#
# COMPACT_ATOMS: atom_id res chain seq x y z
N MET A 1 -2.13 17.20 3.32
CA MET A 1 -1.50 15.98 2.78
C MET A 1 -0.74 15.32 3.92
N ALA A 2 -1.41 14.47 4.69
CA ALA A 2 -0.75 13.70 5.74
C ALA A 2 0.01 12.57 5.05
N VAL A 3 1.33 12.70 4.94
CA VAL A 3 2.20 11.56 4.64
C VAL A 3 1.97 10.59 5.80
N GLN A 4 1.34 9.44 5.53
CA GLN A 4 1.28 8.35 6.49
C GLN A 4 2.72 7.88 6.68
N THR A 5 3.43 8.51 7.62
CA THR A 5 4.79 8.15 7.99
C THR A 5 4.72 6.71 8.45
N ILE A 6 5.30 5.80 7.66
CA ILE A 6 5.42 4.39 8.02
C ILE A 6 6.10 4.38 9.40
N PRO A 7 5.49 3.82 10.46
CA PRO A 7 6.15 3.78 11.74
C PRO A 7 7.39 2.91 11.57
N ASP A 8 8.60 3.46 11.73
CA ASP A 8 9.87 2.71 11.64
C ASP A 8 9.86 1.38 12.43
N ARG A 9 9.06 1.32 13.50
CA ARG A 9 8.81 0.09 14.28
C ARG A 9 8.21 -1.03 13.45
N VAL A 10 7.23 -0.73 12.59
CA VAL A 10 6.56 -1.74 11.77
C VAL A 10 7.53 -2.35 10.76
N LEU A 11 8.38 -1.54 10.13
CA LEU A 11 9.43 -2.02 9.24
C LEU A 11 10.55 -2.77 9.97
N ALA A 12 10.85 -2.39 11.22
CA ALA A 12 11.81 -3.09 12.05
C ALA A 12 11.33 -4.49 12.48
N GLU A 13 10.04 -4.63 12.77
CA GLU A 13 9.43 -5.92 13.15
C GLU A 13 9.05 -6.79 11.95
N HIS A 14 8.73 -6.16 10.81
CA HIS A 14 8.27 -6.81 9.58
C HIS A 14 8.98 -6.23 8.34
N PRO A 15 10.28 -6.52 8.16
CA PRO A 15 11.05 -6.04 7.02
C PRO A 15 10.48 -6.54 5.68
N GLU A 16 9.75 -7.66 5.67
CA GLU A 16 9.05 -8.17 4.48
C GLU A 16 7.97 -7.22 3.94
N MET A 17 7.52 -6.25 4.74
CA MET A 17 6.54 -5.25 4.30
C MET A 17 7.18 -4.03 3.62
N ALA A 18 8.50 -3.85 3.68
CA ALA A 18 9.20 -2.75 2.99
C ALA A 18 8.75 -2.55 1.53
N PRO A 19 8.70 -3.58 0.67
CA PRO A 19 8.24 -3.42 -0.71
C PRO A 19 6.73 -3.13 -0.83
N VAL A 20 5.91 -3.56 0.13
CA VAL A 20 4.48 -3.20 0.15
C VAL A 20 4.32 -1.70 0.37
N PHE A 21 5.06 -1.14 1.31
CA PHE A 21 5.01 0.29 1.61
C PHE A 21 5.62 1.15 0.50
N GLU A 22 6.71 0.71 -0.12
CA GLU A 22 7.29 1.41 -1.26
C GLU A 22 6.28 1.51 -2.42
N ALA A 23 5.55 0.42 -2.72
CA ALA A 23 4.47 0.45 -3.71
C ALA A 23 3.35 1.44 -3.35
N LEU A 24 3.00 1.56 -2.06
CA LEU A 24 2.01 2.52 -1.58
C LEU A 24 2.48 3.98 -1.71
N ILE A 25 3.76 4.24 -1.48
CA ILE A 25 4.36 5.56 -1.68
C ILE A 25 4.34 5.92 -3.16
N GLU A 26 4.83 5.02 -4.03
CA GLU A 26 4.83 5.23 -5.49
C GLU A 26 3.41 5.53 -6.00
N TYR A 27 2.41 4.76 -5.55
CA TYR A 27 1.00 5.00 -5.85
C TYR A 27 0.52 6.38 -5.38
N SER A 28 0.83 6.74 -4.13
CA SER A 28 0.38 8.01 -3.53
C SER A 28 1.05 9.23 -4.17
N GLU A 29 2.25 9.07 -4.72
CA GLU A 29 2.94 10.10 -5.51
C GLU A 29 2.46 10.15 -6.98
N GLY A 30 1.55 9.26 -7.40
CA GLY A 30 1.10 9.13 -8.78
C GLY A 30 2.19 8.61 -9.73
N ARG A 31 3.21 7.94 -9.20
CA ARG A 31 4.30 7.34 -9.97
C ARG A 31 3.92 5.95 -10.44
N GLU A 32 4.61 5.49 -11.48
CA GLU A 32 4.52 4.10 -11.89
C GLU A 32 5.08 3.20 -10.77
N ILE A 33 4.28 2.28 -10.25
CA ILE A 33 4.71 1.30 -9.24
C ILE A 33 5.72 0.34 -9.88
N LYS A 34 6.99 0.46 -9.51
CA LYS A 34 8.08 -0.43 -9.98
C LYS A 34 8.43 -1.49 -8.94
N THR A 35 7.90 -1.36 -7.73
CA THR A 35 8.19 -2.29 -6.65
C THR A 35 7.71 -3.71 -6.97
N ARG A 36 8.57 -4.69 -6.65
CA ARG A 36 8.34 -6.13 -6.86
C ARG A 36 8.18 -6.84 -5.53
N CYS A 37 7.43 -7.94 -5.55
CA CYS A 37 7.27 -8.76 -4.38
C CYS A 37 8.57 -9.53 -4.08
N PRO A 38 9.04 -9.53 -2.83
CA PRO A 38 10.33 -10.12 -2.45
C PRO A 38 10.32 -11.65 -2.52
N ARG A 39 9.16 -12.29 -2.67
CA ARG A 39 9.00 -13.75 -2.78
C ARG A 39 8.89 -14.24 -4.21
N CYS A 40 8.06 -13.59 -5.03
CA CYS A 40 7.73 -14.01 -6.39
C CYS A 40 8.53 -13.25 -7.45
N ASP A 41 9.18 -12.12 -7.12
CA ASP A 41 9.71 -11.11 -8.07
C ASP A 41 8.67 -10.55 -9.07
N HIS A 42 7.40 -10.91 -8.92
CA HIS A 42 6.32 -10.32 -9.69
C HIS A 42 6.00 -8.90 -9.20
N ARG A 43 5.42 -8.10 -10.11
CA ARG A 43 5.02 -6.73 -9.83
C ARG A 43 3.95 -6.68 -8.72
N LEU A 44 4.10 -5.73 -7.81
CA LEU A 44 3.04 -5.38 -6.86
C LEU A 44 2.02 -4.46 -7.54
N VAL A 45 0.75 -4.72 -7.27
CA VAL A 45 -0.39 -3.94 -7.76
C VAL A 45 -1.08 -3.32 -6.57
N VAL A 46 -1.33 -2.01 -6.63
CA VAL A 46 -2.11 -1.29 -5.63
C VAL A 46 -3.51 -1.07 -6.17
N THR A 47 -4.51 -1.61 -5.48
CA THR A 47 -5.93 -1.43 -5.77
C THR A 47 -6.54 -0.56 -4.68
N ASP A 48 -6.90 0.66 -5.05
CA ASP A 48 -7.57 1.61 -4.16
C ASP A 48 -9.09 1.54 -4.36
N LEU A 49 -9.80 1.35 -3.26
CA LEU A 49 -11.27 1.24 -3.20
C LEU A 49 -11.81 2.38 -2.32
N PRO A 50 -11.92 3.60 -2.85
CA PRO A 50 -12.32 4.77 -2.07
C PRO A 50 -13.75 4.67 -1.54
N GLU A 51 -14.64 3.93 -2.22
CA GLU A 51 -16.04 3.70 -1.82
C GLU A 51 -16.17 3.02 -0.45
N VAL A 52 -15.20 2.19 -0.10
CA VAL A 52 -15.17 1.43 1.17
C VAL A 52 -14.02 1.87 2.08
N GLY A 53 -13.24 2.87 1.67
CA GLY A 53 -12.09 3.34 2.43
C GLY A 53 -11.01 2.27 2.58
N SER A 54 -10.75 1.49 1.54
CA SER A 54 -9.79 0.40 1.61
C SER A 54 -8.77 0.48 0.50
N ARG A 55 -7.55 0.06 0.80
CA ARG A 55 -6.49 -0.15 -0.18
C ARG A 55 -5.89 -1.53 -0.03
N TRP A 56 -5.63 -2.15 -1.17
CA TRP A 56 -5.04 -3.46 -1.27
C TRP A 56 -3.74 -3.39 -2.04
N VAL A 57 -2.71 -4.08 -1.57
CA VAL A 57 -1.47 -4.31 -2.31
C VAL A 57 -1.33 -5.80 -2.54
N THR A 58 -1.29 -6.25 -3.79
CA THR A 58 -1.24 -7.67 -4.15
C THR A 58 -0.08 -7.97 -5.10
N CYS A 59 0.61 -9.11 -4.90
CA CYS A 59 1.47 -9.71 -5.96
C CYS A 59 0.52 -10.27 -7.03
N ASP A 60 0.81 -10.00 -8.29
CA ASP A 60 0.09 -10.54 -9.46
C ASP A 60 -0.04 -12.08 -9.42
N SER A 61 0.99 -12.77 -8.90
CA SER A 61 0.99 -14.22 -8.70
C SER A 61 0.31 -14.69 -7.40
N GLY A 62 -0.28 -13.80 -6.60
CA GLY A 62 -0.99 -14.13 -5.36
C GLY A 62 -0.10 -14.42 -4.13
N CYS A 63 1.21 -14.17 -4.21
CA CYS A 63 2.16 -14.56 -3.15
C CYS A 63 2.15 -13.64 -1.92
N THR A 64 1.62 -12.43 -2.05
CA THR A 64 1.55 -11.44 -0.96
C THR A 64 0.30 -10.60 -1.19
N SER A 65 -0.48 -10.43 -0.12
CA SER A 65 -1.62 -9.52 -0.08
C SER A 65 -1.54 -8.72 1.21
N TYR A 66 -1.62 -7.40 1.09
CA TYR A 66 -1.71 -6.47 2.20
C TYR A 66 -2.97 -5.64 2.03
N HIS A 67 -3.66 -5.41 3.13
CA HIS A 67 -4.90 -4.64 3.17
C HIS A 67 -4.79 -3.61 4.28
N GLU A 68 -4.97 -2.35 3.92
CA GLU A 68 -5.20 -1.27 4.88
C GLU A 68 -6.60 -0.72 4.70
N LYS A 69 -7.27 -0.49 5.83
CA LYS A 69 -8.44 0.38 5.88
C LYS A 69 -7.96 1.78 6.23
N TYR A 70 -8.27 2.74 5.39
CA TYR A 70 -8.12 4.15 5.70
C TYR A 70 -9.52 4.75 5.86
N GLN A 71 -9.71 5.65 6.81
CA GLN A 71 -10.90 6.50 6.72
C GLN A 71 -10.62 7.45 5.55
N PRO A 72 -11.35 7.38 4.42
CA PRO A 72 -11.35 8.53 3.52
C PRO A 72 -11.84 9.66 4.41
N GLU A 73 -11.02 10.73 4.56
CA GLU A 73 -11.41 11.89 5.34
C GLU A 73 -12.86 12.19 4.97
N SER A 74 -13.76 11.98 5.93
CA SER A 74 -15.19 12.11 5.70
C SER A 74 -15.37 13.42 4.97
N SER A 75 -15.82 13.36 3.72
CA SER A 75 -16.59 14.45 3.14
C SER A 75 -17.58 14.83 4.22
N GLN A 76 -17.33 15.95 4.91
CA GLN A 76 -18.34 16.67 5.64
C GLN A 76 -19.35 17.10 4.58
N VAL A 77 -20.24 16.17 4.21
CA VAL A 77 -21.44 16.49 3.46
C VAL A 77 -22.39 17.10 4.49
N ALA A 78 -22.39 18.44 4.47
CA ALA A 78 -23.42 19.38 4.91
C ALA A 78 -24.00 19.23 6.34
#